data_AF-K7GE42-F1
#
_entry.id   AF-K7GE42-F1
#
_cell.length_a   1.000
_cell.length_b   1.000
_cell.length_c   1.000
_cell.angle_alpha   90.00
_cell.angle_beta   90.00
_cell.angle_gamma   90.00
#
_symmetry.space_group_name_H-M   'P 1'
#
loop_
_entity.id
_entity.type
_entity.pdbx_description
1 polymer ?
#
loop_
_entity_poly.entity_id
_entity_poly.type
_entity_poly.pdbx_seq_one_letter_code
_entity_poly.pdbx_strand_id
1 'polypeptide(L)'
;MLKQHHYIKPAQFIYPEESFISGSTTLFNALLTKCLEKEVMALCRYTPRRNTPPRFVALVPQKEELDEQKMQTAPPGFHLIFLPYADDKRKVDFTEKVPANQEQVDKMKEIIQKLRFKYRNDSFENPVLQQHFRNLEALALDLLEPEQAEDLTLPKVEAMNHRLGDLVEQFKQLVYPPDYNPEGKTVKRKQGESAGQTEKKAKMEISEDELRSHIKKGTLGKFTVPVLKEACRVYGLKGGGKKQELLDALTEYFSKF
;
A
#
# COMPACT_ATOMS: atom_id res chain seq x y z
N MET A 1 2.47 -9.47 12.79
CA MET A 1 3.18 -8.18 12.84
C MET A 1 2.22 -7.04 12.55
N LEU A 2 2.31 -5.95 13.29
CA LEU A 2 1.61 -4.70 13.00
C LEU A 2 2.22 -4.08 11.74
N LYS A 3 1.39 -3.63 10.79
CA LYS A 3 1.85 -3.04 9.52
C LYS A 3 1.32 -1.62 9.40
N GLN A 4 2.15 -0.69 8.92
CA GLN A 4 1.79 0.73 8.80
C GLN A 4 0.57 0.96 7.90
N HIS A 5 0.44 0.21 6.81
CA HIS A 5 -0.70 0.30 5.88
C HIS A 5 -2.01 -0.30 6.41
N HIS A 6 -2.04 -0.85 7.62
CA HIS A 6 -3.28 -1.31 8.26
C HIS A 6 -3.96 -0.20 9.08
N TYR A 7 -3.65 1.06 8.81
CA TYR A 7 -4.34 2.20 9.40
C TYR A 7 -5.82 2.23 8.99
N ILE A 8 -6.71 2.51 9.94
CA ILE A 8 -8.15 2.67 9.70
C ILE A 8 -8.65 4.01 10.21
N LYS A 9 -8.26 4.36 11.43
CA LYS A 9 -8.72 5.56 12.12
C LYS A 9 -7.63 6.07 13.05
N PRO A 10 -7.70 7.36 13.47
CA PRO A 10 -6.71 7.96 14.34
C PRO A 10 -6.45 7.11 15.58
N ALA A 11 -5.17 6.92 15.90
CA ALA A 11 -4.77 6.25 17.12
C ALA A 11 -5.20 7.10 18.33
N GLN A 12 -5.46 6.42 19.44
CA GLN A 12 -5.73 7.07 20.73
C GLN A 12 -4.52 6.87 21.64
N PHE A 13 -4.43 7.67 22.70
CA PHE A 13 -3.38 7.54 23.68
C PHE A 13 -3.96 7.09 25.02
N ILE A 14 -3.33 6.10 25.65
CA ILE A 14 -3.71 5.59 26.97
C ILE A 14 -2.70 6.07 27.99
N TYR A 15 -3.24 6.63 29.08
CA TYR A 15 -2.50 7.06 30.26
C TYR A 15 -3.19 6.51 31.52
N PRO A 16 -2.45 6.16 32.60
CA PRO A 16 -3.05 5.61 33.81
C PRO A 16 -3.86 6.68 34.56
N GLU A 17 -5.00 6.26 35.11
CA GLU A 17 -5.89 7.12 35.89
C GLU A 17 -5.97 6.59 37.33
N GLU A 18 -5.12 7.12 38.19
CA GLU A 18 -4.97 6.70 39.59
C GLU A 18 -6.18 7.08 40.46
N SER A 19 -6.94 8.09 40.04
CA SER A 19 -8.08 8.64 40.80
C SER A 19 -9.22 7.63 41.00
N PHE A 20 -9.41 6.70 40.06
CA PHE A 20 -10.46 5.67 40.15
C PHE A 20 -9.98 4.38 40.80
N ILE A 21 -8.73 3.96 40.53
CA ILE A 21 -8.19 2.70 41.02
C ILE A 21 -6.74 2.91 41.43
N SER A 22 -6.48 2.87 42.74
CA SER A 22 -5.14 2.96 43.30
C SER A 22 -4.27 1.75 42.90
N GLY A 23 -3.00 2.01 42.59
CA GLY A 23 -2.02 1.03 42.08
C GLY A 23 -1.97 0.94 40.55
N SER A 24 -2.85 1.64 39.82
CA SER A 24 -2.91 1.59 38.36
C SER A 24 -1.64 2.12 37.73
N THR A 25 -1.10 3.22 38.23
CA THR A 25 0.12 3.86 37.72
C THR A 25 1.33 2.93 37.86
N THR A 26 1.45 2.25 39.00
CA THR A 26 2.54 1.30 39.25
C THR A 26 2.51 0.12 38.28
N LEU A 27 1.33 -0.48 38.09
CA LEU A 27 1.15 -1.60 37.15
C LEU A 27 1.37 -1.16 35.70
N PHE A 28 0.82 0.01 35.33
CA PHE A 28 0.96 0.57 34.00
C PHE A 28 2.42 0.85 33.65
N ASN A 29 3.18 1.45 34.57
CA ASN A 29 4.62 1.72 34.38
C ASN A 29 5.44 0.43 34.28
N ALA A 30 5.10 -0.59 35.06
CA ALA A 30 5.74 -1.91 34.96
C ALA A 30 5.48 -2.54 33.59
N LEU A 31 4.24 -2.48 33.10
CA LEU A 31 3.88 -2.96 31.77
C LEU A 31 4.58 -2.16 30.67
N LEU A 32 4.59 -0.84 30.74
CA LEU A 32 5.24 0.02 29.75
C LEU A 32 6.73 -0.31 29.64
N THR A 33 7.43 -0.35 30.78
CA THR A 33 8.86 -0.68 30.84
C THR A 33 9.14 -2.06 30.24
N LYS A 34 8.36 -3.08 30.62
CA LYS A 34 8.56 -4.45 30.11
C LYS A 34 8.16 -4.62 28.64
N CYS A 35 7.18 -3.87 28.15
CA CYS A 35 6.82 -3.88 26.73
C CYS A 35 7.92 -3.23 25.89
N LEU A 36 8.52 -2.13 26.37
CA LEU A 36 9.67 -1.48 25.73
C LEU A 36 10.89 -2.40 25.70
N GLU A 37 11.25 -3.02 26.84
CA GLU A 37 12.41 -3.93 26.93
C GLU A 37 12.31 -5.13 25.98
N LYS A 38 11.10 -5.66 25.80
CA LYS A 38 10.86 -6.88 25.00
C LYS A 38 10.45 -6.59 23.56
N GLU A 39 10.32 -5.32 23.18
CA GLU A 39 9.79 -4.90 21.88
C GLU A 39 8.44 -5.55 21.53
N VAL A 40 7.57 -5.69 22.55
CA VAL A 40 6.24 -6.29 22.41
C VAL A 40 5.14 -5.25 22.57
N MET A 41 3.99 -5.55 21.96
CA MET A 41 2.75 -4.77 22.08
C MET A 41 1.67 -5.61 22.76
N ALA A 42 0.79 -4.97 23.53
CA ALA A 42 -0.34 -5.68 24.14
C ALA A 42 -1.53 -5.69 23.18
N LEU A 43 -2.07 -6.87 22.88
CA LEU A 43 -3.28 -7.00 22.08
C LEU A 43 -4.50 -6.97 23.00
N CYS A 44 -5.42 -6.04 22.76
CA CYS A 44 -6.60 -5.86 23.59
C CYS A 44 -7.88 -5.89 22.77
N ARG A 45 -8.97 -6.27 23.44
CA ARG A 45 -10.34 -6.12 22.94
C ARG A 45 -10.90 -4.81 23.48
N TYR A 46 -11.06 -3.82 22.61
CA TYR A 46 -11.52 -2.48 22.95
C TYR A 46 -13.02 -2.32 22.71
N THR A 47 -13.74 -1.86 23.72
CA THR A 47 -15.16 -1.52 23.65
C THR A 47 -15.36 -0.14 24.29
N PRO A 48 -15.60 0.93 23.50
CA PRO A 48 -15.58 2.30 24.00
C PRO A 48 -16.75 2.62 24.95
N ARG A 49 -17.93 2.04 24.69
CA ARG A 49 -19.15 2.27 25.47
C ARG A 49 -20.05 1.03 25.42
N ARG A 50 -21.03 0.97 26.32
CA ARG A 50 -22.02 -0.12 26.35
C ARG A 50 -22.70 -0.26 24.99
N ASN A 51 -23.02 -1.50 24.61
CA ASN A 51 -23.71 -1.84 23.35
C ASN A 51 -22.98 -1.42 22.06
N THR A 52 -21.65 -1.31 22.09
CA THR A 52 -20.83 -1.12 20.88
C THR A 52 -20.07 -2.41 20.56
N PRO A 53 -19.99 -2.84 19.29
CA PRO A 53 -19.19 -3.99 18.91
C PRO A 53 -17.72 -3.81 19.32
N PRO A 54 -17.08 -4.85 19.87
CA PRO A 54 -15.67 -4.79 20.22
C PRO A 54 -14.80 -4.66 18.97
N ARG A 55 -13.62 -4.07 19.13
CA ARG A 55 -12.56 -4.06 18.11
C ARG A 55 -11.25 -4.56 18.69
N PHE A 56 -10.43 -5.20 17.87
CA PHE A 56 -9.06 -5.51 18.24
C PHE A 56 -8.19 -4.26 18.12
N VAL A 57 -7.39 -4.01 19.15
CA VAL A 57 -6.45 -2.88 19.21
C VAL A 57 -5.09 -3.37 19.68
N ALA A 58 -4.04 -2.80 19.13
CA ALA A 58 -2.68 -2.99 19.60
C ALA A 58 -2.29 -1.79 20.46
N LEU A 59 -1.87 -2.04 21.69
CA LEU A 59 -1.27 -1.05 22.57
C LEU A 59 0.24 -1.08 22.35
N VAL A 60 0.72 -0.09 21.59
CA VAL A 60 2.14 0.06 21.28
C VAL A 60 2.78 0.95 22.35
N PRO A 61 3.81 0.46 23.06
CA PRO A 61 4.46 1.25 24.10
C PRO A 61 5.19 2.45 23.50
N GLN A 62 5.03 3.62 24.11
CA GLN A 62 5.74 4.85 23.79
C GLN A 62 6.57 5.30 24.99
N LYS A 63 7.87 5.50 24.74
CA LYS A 63 8.79 6.13 25.69
C LYS A 63 8.59 7.65 25.65
N GLU A 64 8.80 8.30 26.79
CA GLU A 64 8.85 9.75 26.84
C GLU A 64 10.04 10.29 26.05
N GLU A 65 9.77 11.31 25.24
CA GLU A 65 10.79 12.09 24.55
C GLU A 65 10.58 13.57 24.88
N LEU A 66 11.68 14.23 25.26
CA LEU A 66 11.75 15.66 25.53
C LEU A 66 12.66 16.29 24.47
N ASP A 67 12.30 17.48 24.00
CA ASP A 67 13.17 18.24 23.11
C ASP A 67 14.28 19.00 23.86
N GLU A 68 15.13 19.71 23.10
CA GLU A 68 16.21 20.54 23.62
C GLU A 68 15.71 21.68 24.54
N GLN A 69 14.45 22.08 24.40
CA GLN A 69 13.79 23.11 25.22
C GLN A 69 13.09 22.51 26.45
N LYS A 70 13.24 21.20 26.70
CA LYS A 70 12.55 20.42 27.75
C LYS A 70 11.02 20.38 27.59
N MET A 71 10.51 20.65 26.39
CA MET A 71 9.11 20.44 26.04
C MET A 71 8.89 18.96 25.70
N GLN A 72 7.80 18.40 26.20
CA GLN A 72 7.46 17.01 25.94
C GLN A 72 6.93 16.86 24.51
N THR A 73 7.71 16.20 23.65
CA THR A 73 7.33 15.92 22.26
C THR A 73 6.53 14.63 22.14
N ALA A 74 6.89 13.62 22.95
CA ALA A 74 6.19 12.35 23.01
C ALA A 74 5.89 11.99 24.48
N PRO A 75 4.60 11.88 24.87
CA PRO A 75 4.25 11.50 26.24
C PRO A 75 4.52 10.01 26.54
N PRO A 76 4.84 9.62 27.78
CA PRO A 76 4.98 8.21 28.17
C PRO A 76 3.62 7.52 28.24
N GLY A 77 3.46 6.37 27.58
CA GLY A 77 2.19 5.63 27.63
C GLY A 77 2.05 4.62 26.51
N PHE A 78 0.80 4.33 26.12
CA PHE A 78 0.53 3.41 25.01
C PHE A 78 -0.29 4.08 23.91
N HIS A 79 0.15 3.91 22.67
CA HIS A 79 -0.68 4.17 21.49
C HIS A 79 -1.65 3.03 21.29
N LEU A 80 -2.93 3.35 21.36
CA LEU A 80 -4.03 2.46 20.99
C LEU A 80 -4.22 2.55 19.47
N ILE A 81 -3.69 1.56 18.77
CA ILE A 81 -3.79 1.43 17.32
C ILE A 81 -4.89 0.44 16.97
N PHE A 82 -5.84 0.87 16.16
CA PHE A 82 -6.96 0.04 15.74
C PHE A 82 -6.56 -0.93 14.64
N LEU A 83 -6.91 -2.21 14.82
CA LEU A 83 -6.59 -3.26 13.86
C LEU A 83 -7.78 -3.55 12.95
N PRO A 84 -7.55 -3.74 11.63
CA PRO A 84 -8.62 -4.00 10.69
C PRO A 84 -9.16 -5.42 10.83
N TYR A 85 -10.48 -5.54 10.77
CA TYR A 85 -11.14 -6.81 10.52
C TYR A 85 -10.94 -7.23 9.07
N ALA A 86 -11.39 -8.45 8.74
CA ALA A 86 -11.35 -8.94 7.37
C ALA A 86 -12.16 -8.02 6.43
N ASP A 87 -13.29 -7.51 6.91
CA ASP A 87 -14.21 -6.65 6.14
C ASP A 87 -13.62 -5.27 5.80
N ASP A 88 -12.68 -4.78 6.62
CA ASP A 88 -12.00 -3.50 6.38
C ASP A 88 -10.92 -3.60 5.28
N LYS A 89 -10.49 -4.82 4.92
CA LYS A 89 -9.43 -5.05 3.94
C LYS A 89 -10.01 -5.18 2.54
N ARG A 90 -9.66 -4.22 1.67
CA ARG A 90 -10.03 -4.25 0.25
C ARG A 90 -8.96 -4.98 -0.55
N LYS A 91 -9.37 -6.02 -1.29
CA LYS A 91 -8.51 -6.66 -2.29
C LYS A 91 -8.45 -5.76 -3.52
N VAL A 92 -7.24 -5.57 -4.03
CA VAL A 92 -6.97 -4.78 -5.24
C VAL A 92 -6.39 -5.73 -6.27
N ASP A 93 -6.83 -5.61 -7.53
CA ASP A 93 -6.26 -6.37 -8.63
C ASP A 93 -4.89 -5.80 -8.96
N PHE A 94 -3.89 -6.68 -9.03
CA PHE A 94 -2.52 -6.29 -9.32
C PHE A 94 -2.23 -6.51 -10.80
N THR A 95 -1.63 -5.52 -11.44
CA THR A 95 -0.99 -5.70 -12.74
C THR A 95 0.34 -6.42 -12.58
N GLU A 96 0.91 -6.88 -13.69
CA GLU A 96 2.28 -7.40 -13.69
C GLU A 96 3.24 -6.39 -13.07
N LYS A 97 4.11 -6.88 -12.19
CA LYS A 97 5.11 -6.05 -11.53
C LYS A 97 6.22 -5.76 -12.52
N VAL A 98 6.25 -4.54 -13.04
CA VAL A 98 7.36 -4.05 -13.87
C VAL A 98 8.36 -3.34 -12.96
N PRO A 99 9.54 -3.94 -12.67
CA PRO A 99 10.57 -3.29 -11.88
C PRO A 99 11.28 -2.20 -12.70
N ALA A 100 11.74 -1.15 -12.02
CA ALA A 100 12.59 -0.13 -12.61
C ALA A 100 14.06 -0.59 -12.66
N ASN A 101 14.82 -0.03 -13.60
CA ASN A 101 16.26 -0.26 -13.70
C ASN A 101 17.01 0.49 -12.59
N GLN A 102 18.21 0.02 -12.25
CA GLN A 102 19.03 0.61 -11.19
C GLN A 102 19.35 2.10 -11.47
N GLU A 103 19.63 2.45 -12.73
CA GLU A 103 19.89 3.83 -13.16
C GLU A 103 18.69 4.76 -12.93
N GLN A 104 17.48 4.29 -13.22
CA GLN A 104 16.24 5.03 -12.98
C GLN A 104 16.04 5.25 -11.47
N VAL A 105 16.30 4.23 -10.66
CA VAL A 105 16.21 4.30 -9.20
C VAL A 105 17.22 5.30 -8.64
N ASP A 106 18.46 5.29 -9.11
CA ASP A 106 19.51 6.18 -8.61
C ASP A 106 19.25 7.64 -9.00
N LYS A 107 18.74 7.89 -10.21
CA LYS A 107 18.29 9.25 -10.59
C LYS A 107 17.12 9.74 -9.75
N MET A 108 16.15 8.89 -9.43
CA MET A 108 15.06 9.25 -8.51
C MET A 108 15.58 9.53 -7.08
N LYS A 109 16.61 8.81 -6.61
CA LYS A 109 17.24 9.11 -5.30
C LYS A 109 17.87 10.50 -5.28
N GLU A 110 18.54 10.93 -6.36
CA GLU A 110 19.09 12.30 -6.47
C GLU A 110 17.99 13.36 -6.34
N ILE A 111 16.85 13.15 -7.02
CA ILE A 111 15.66 14.02 -6.94
C ILE A 111 15.13 14.08 -5.50
N ILE A 112 14.96 12.93 -4.84
CA ILE A 112 14.47 12.85 -3.45
C ILE A 112 15.41 13.57 -2.49
N GLN A 113 16.72 13.41 -2.65
CA GLN A 113 17.72 14.11 -1.82
C GLN A 113 17.66 15.62 -2.02
N LYS A 114 17.51 16.08 -3.27
CA LYS A 114 17.34 17.51 -3.59
C LYS A 114 16.03 18.06 -3.04
N LEU A 115 14.95 17.29 -2.92
CA LEU A 115 13.68 17.76 -2.35
C LEU A 115 13.53 17.46 -0.86
N ARG A 116 14.59 16.99 -0.19
CA ARG A 116 14.55 16.69 1.24
C ARG A 116 14.30 17.95 2.06
N PHE A 117 13.35 17.86 2.98
CA PHE A 117 13.07 18.84 4.02
C PHE A 117 12.75 18.12 5.34
N LYS A 118 12.82 18.84 6.46
CA LYS A 118 12.49 18.31 7.79
C LYS A 118 11.00 18.47 8.04
N TYR A 119 10.23 17.38 7.95
CA TYR A 119 8.82 17.38 8.30
C TYR A 119 8.62 17.55 9.81
N ARG A 120 7.66 18.37 10.20
CA ARG A 120 7.10 18.43 11.55
C ARG A 120 5.58 18.38 11.46
N ASN A 121 4.94 17.86 12.51
CA ASN A 121 3.48 17.77 12.61
C ASN A 121 2.78 19.13 12.67
N ASP A 122 3.48 20.17 13.10
CA ASP A 122 3.02 21.57 13.22
C ASP A 122 3.33 22.43 11.97
N SER A 123 3.89 21.85 10.91
CA SER A 123 4.37 22.62 9.75
C SER A 123 3.29 23.16 8.83
N PHE A 124 2.07 22.60 8.88
CA PHE A 124 1.00 22.94 7.96
C PHE A 124 -0.28 23.25 8.71
N GLU A 125 -0.86 24.39 8.38
CA GLU A 125 -2.16 24.79 8.89
C GLU A 125 -3.28 24.36 7.93
N ASN A 126 -4.52 24.30 8.42
CA ASN A 126 -5.65 24.00 7.57
C ASN A 126 -6.12 25.28 6.85
N PRO A 127 -5.92 25.39 5.51
CA PRO A 127 -6.22 26.63 4.78
C PRO A 127 -7.71 27.01 4.84
N VAL A 128 -8.61 26.02 4.88
CA VAL A 128 -10.06 26.25 4.95
C VAL A 128 -10.44 26.87 6.30
N LEU A 129 -9.86 26.37 7.39
CA LEU A 129 -10.11 26.95 8.72
C LEU A 129 -9.49 28.34 8.83
N GLN A 130 -8.27 28.53 8.31
CA GLN A 130 -7.62 29.84 8.34
C GLN A 130 -8.46 30.90 7.62
N GLN A 131 -8.88 30.62 6.39
CA GLN A 131 -9.70 31.58 5.65
C GLN A 131 -11.06 31.81 6.33
N HIS A 132 -11.66 30.78 6.92
CA HIS A 132 -12.92 30.92 7.63
C HIS A 132 -12.80 31.88 8.83
N PHE A 133 -11.80 31.71 9.68
CA PHE A 133 -11.64 32.58 10.85
C PHE A 133 -11.16 33.99 10.49
N ARG A 134 -10.32 34.15 9.45
CA ARG A 134 -9.94 35.47 8.93
C ARG A 134 -11.13 36.27 8.41
N ASN A 135 -12.07 35.59 7.72
CA ASN A 135 -13.32 36.22 7.30
C ASN A 135 -14.17 36.65 8.50
N LEU A 136 -14.29 35.80 9.53
CA LEU A 136 -15.06 36.14 10.73
C LEU A 136 -14.44 37.30 11.51
N GLU A 137 -13.11 37.34 11.62
CA GLU A 137 -12.38 38.43 12.26
C GLU A 137 -12.58 39.76 11.51
N ALA A 138 -12.51 39.75 10.18
CA ALA A 138 -12.77 40.93 9.37
C ALA A 138 -14.20 41.46 9.54
N LEU A 139 -15.18 40.56 9.61
CA LEU A 139 -16.58 40.94 9.89
C LEU A 139 -16.75 41.48 11.32
N ALA A 140 -16.05 40.92 12.31
CA ALA A 140 -16.15 41.36 13.70
C ALA A 140 -15.49 42.73 13.95
N LEU A 141 -14.49 43.08 13.15
CA LEU A 141 -13.75 44.34 13.23
C LEU A 141 -14.21 45.39 12.20
N ASP A 142 -15.30 45.11 11.46
CA ASP A 142 -15.82 45.95 10.38
C ASP A 142 -14.74 46.36 9.34
N LEU A 143 -13.85 45.43 9.02
CA LEU A 143 -12.85 45.62 7.97
C LEU A 143 -13.49 45.53 6.58
N LEU A 144 -12.98 46.33 5.63
CA LEU A 144 -13.50 46.37 4.26
C LEU A 144 -13.32 45.04 3.51
N GLU A 145 -12.19 44.37 3.74
CA GLU A 145 -11.85 43.11 3.07
C GLU A 145 -11.13 42.17 4.06
N PRO A 146 -11.42 40.86 4.01
CA PRO A 146 -10.72 39.89 4.84
C PRO A 146 -9.32 39.60 4.32
N GLU A 147 -8.38 39.42 5.25
CA GLU A 147 -7.03 38.96 4.95
C GLU A 147 -7.09 37.59 4.27
N GLN A 148 -6.34 37.44 3.17
CA GLN A 148 -6.22 36.17 2.47
C GLN A 148 -5.13 35.33 3.14
N ALA A 149 -5.50 34.15 3.63
CA ALA A 149 -4.54 33.24 4.22
C ALA A 149 -3.68 32.59 3.11
N GLU A 150 -2.35 32.59 3.29
CA GLU A 150 -1.45 31.87 2.39
C GLU A 150 -1.64 30.34 2.57
N ASP A 151 -1.87 29.63 1.46
CA ASP A 151 -2.00 28.17 1.50
C ASP A 151 -0.64 27.48 1.53
N LEU A 152 -0.20 27.14 2.74
CA LEU A 152 1.06 26.42 2.98
C LEU A 152 1.05 24.98 2.46
N THR A 153 -0.11 24.42 2.08
CA THR A 153 -0.22 23.05 1.57
C THR A 153 0.15 22.96 0.08
N LEU A 154 0.18 24.09 -0.62
CA LEU A 154 0.58 24.13 -2.03
C LEU A 154 2.10 23.93 -2.17
N PRO A 155 2.55 23.04 -3.09
CA PRO A 155 3.97 22.88 -3.36
C PRO A 155 4.59 24.18 -3.89
N LYS A 156 5.80 24.50 -3.42
CA LYS A 156 6.57 25.67 -3.89
C LYS A 156 7.22 25.36 -5.24
N VAL A 157 6.42 25.31 -6.31
CA VAL A 157 6.78 24.82 -7.65
C VAL A 157 8.04 25.50 -8.19
N GLU A 158 8.13 26.82 -8.14
CA GLU A 158 9.28 27.57 -8.67
C GLU A 158 10.58 27.20 -7.94
N ALA A 159 10.54 27.14 -6.61
CA ALA A 159 11.68 26.76 -5.78
C ALA A 159 12.08 25.29 -6.03
N MET A 160 11.11 24.40 -6.20
CA MET A 160 11.36 22.99 -6.53
C MET A 160 12.03 22.86 -7.90
N ASN A 161 11.51 23.53 -8.93
CA ASN A 161 12.06 23.50 -10.28
C ASN A 161 13.49 24.04 -10.32
N HIS A 162 13.74 25.18 -9.67
CA HIS A 162 15.07 25.76 -9.56
C HIS A 162 16.06 24.81 -8.83
N ARG A 163 15.61 24.11 -7.78
CA ARG A 163 16.45 23.19 -7.01
C ARG A 163 16.77 21.90 -7.76
N LEU A 164 15.85 21.45 -8.62
CA LEU A 164 15.99 20.22 -9.40
C LEU A 164 16.80 20.41 -10.69
N GLY A 165 16.70 21.59 -11.33
CA GLY A 165 17.37 21.86 -12.60
C GLY A 165 17.09 20.77 -13.64
N ASP A 166 18.16 20.27 -14.27
CA ASP A 166 18.06 19.30 -15.37
C ASP A 166 17.76 17.86 -14.93
N LEU A 167 17.74 17.58 -13.62
CA LEU A 167 17.50 16.22 -13.11
C LEU A 167 16.13 15.67 -13.53
N VAL A 168 15.13 16.55 -13.63
CA VAL A 168 13.79 16.17 -14.09
C VAL A 168 13.83 15.69 -15.54
N GLU A 169 14.56 16.40 -16.40
CA GLU A 169 14.64 16.08 -17.82
C GLU A 169 15.45 14.80 -18.06
N GLN A 170 16.57 14.63 -17.33
CA GLN A 170 17.34 13.39 -17.34
C GLN A 170 16.50 12.18 -16.90
N PHE A 171 15.71 12.33 -15.84
CA PHE A 171 14.83 11.24 -15.38
C PHE A 171 13.73 10.93 -16.40
N LYS A 172 13.14 11.95 -17.03
CA LYS A 172 12.14 11.77 -18.09
C LYS A 172 12.70 10.98 -19.27
N GLN A 173 13.91 11.31 -19.73
CA GLN A 173 14.56 10.61 -20.85
C GLN A 173 14.83 9.13 -20.56
N LEU A 174 15.05 8.76 -19.29
CA LEU A 174 15.31 7.37 -18.89
C LEU A 174 14.04 6.54 -18.73
N VAL A 175 12.87 7.16 -18.53
CA VAL A 175 11.62 6.47 -18.17
C VAL A 175 10.58 6.58 -19.27
N TYR A 176 10.38 7.77 -19.83
CA TYR A 176 9.34 8.04 -20.79
C TYR A 176 9.87 7.90 -22.22
N PRO A 177 9.23 7.06 -23.06
CA PRO A 177 9.48 7.07 -24.50
C PRO A 177 9.21 8.46 -25.11
N PRO A 178 9.88 8.81 -26.22
CA PRO A 178 9.76 10.14 -26.83
C PRO A 178 8.35 10.45 -27.39
N ASP A 179 7.55 9.44 -27.65
CA ASP A 179 6.15 9.52 -28.09
C ASP A 179 5.13 9.39 -26.94
N TYR A 180 5.61 9.35 -25.70
CA TYR A 180 4.76 9.23 -24.52
C TYR A 180 4.04 10.55 -24.24
N ASN A 181 2.71 10.52 -24.28
CA ASN A 181 1.89 11.64 -23.85
C ASN A 181 1.41 11.42 -22.40
N PRO A 182 2.00 12.11 -21.40
CA PRO A 182 1.62 11.94 -19.99
C PRO A 182 0.20 12.41 -19.68
N GLU A 183 -0.37 13.31 -20.50
CA GLU A 183 -1.75 13.82 -20.36
C GLU A 183 -2.73 13.12 -21.33
N GLY A 184 -2.20 12.22 -22.16
CA GLY A 184 -2.99 11.45 -23.12
C GLY A 184 -3.85 10.42 -22.39
N LYS A 185 -5.17 10.58 -22.45
CA LYS A 185 -6.10 9.48 -22.12
C LYS A 185 -5.67 8.26 -22.92
N THR A 186 -5.36 7.17 -22.23
CA THR A 186 -5.03 5.88 -22.84
C THR A 186 -6.20 5.45 -23.74
N VAL A 187 -6.09 5.73 -25.03
CA VAL A 187 -7.00 5.17 -26.02
C VAL A 187 -6.75 3.68 -25.99
N LYS A 188 -7.68 2.92 -25.40
CA LYS A 188 -7.76 1.47 -25.60
C LYS A 188 -7.62 1.22 -27.09
N ARG A 189 -6.45 0.76 -27.52
CA ARG A 189 -6.23 0.26 -28.88
C ARG A 189 -7.29 -0.81 -29.11
N LYS A 190 -8.30 -0.50 -29.92
CA LYS A 190 -9.13 -1.53 -30.54
C LYS A 190 -8.17 -2.43 -31.31
N GLN A 191 -8.13 -3.71 -30.94
CA GLN A 191 -7.50 -4.73 -31.78
C GLN A 191 -8.10 -4.62 -33.18
N GLY A 192 -7.20 -4.49 -34.16
CA GLY A 192 -7.54 -4.25 -35.55
C GLY A 192 -8.23 -5.43 -36.20
N GLU A 193 -9.08 -5.12 -37.17
CA GLU A 193 -9.54 -6.06 -38.17
C GLU A 193 -8.55 -6.10 -39.35
N SER A 194 -8.22 -7.33 -39.74
CA SER A 194 -7.83 -7.80 -41.08
C SER A 194 -6.52 -7.30 -41.71
N ALA A 195 -5.49 -8.16 -41.70
CA ALA A 195 -5.12 -8.99 -42.86
C ALA A 195 -3.78 -9.72 -42.61
N GLY A 196 -3.77 -11.06 -42.71
CA GLY A 196 -2.54 -11.85 -42.65
C GLY A 196 -2.75 -13.21 -42.00
N GLN A 197 -2.99 -14.24 -42.82
CA GLN A 197 -3.10 -15.64 -42.41
C GLN A 197 -1.78 -16.12 -41.77
N THR A 198 -1.82 -16.40 -40.47
CA THR A 198 -0.98 -17.43 -39.85
C THR A 198 -1.87 -18.26 -38.94
N GLU A 199 -1.73 -19.57 -39.02
CA GLU A 199 -2.59 -20.58 -38.42
C GLU A 199 -2.92 -20.27 -36.95
N LYS A 200 -4.21 -20.06 -36.66
CA LYS A 200 -4.73 -19.94 -35.31
C LYS A 200 -4.51 -21.26 -34.57
N LYS A 201 -3.44 -21.35 -33.77
CA LYS A 201 -3.40 -22.29 -32.64
C LYS A 201 -4.64 -22.01 -31.78
N ALA A 202 -5.49 -23.01 -31.62
CA ALA A 202 -6.67 -22.95 -30.79
C ALA A 202 -6.26 -22.48 -29.38
N LYS A 203 -6.90 -21.41 -28.89
CA LYS A 203 -6.63 -20.84 -27.58
C LYS A 203 -7.06 -21.87 -26.54
N MET A 204 -6.10 -22.42 -25.82
CA MET A 204 -6.33 -23.37 -24.74
C MET A 204 -7.05 -22.65 -23.59
N GLU A 205 -8.13 -23.24 -23.04
CA GLU A 205 -8.82 -22.70 -21.85
C GLU A 205 -7.99 -22.81 -20.56
N ILE A 206 -6.83 -23.47 -20.61
CA ILE A 206 -5.98 -23.76 -19.45
C ILE A 206 -4.55 -23.34 -19.78
N SER A 207 -3.95 -22.51 -18.93
CA SER A 207 -2.58 -22.04 -19.11
C SER A 207 -1.55 -23.11 -18.76
N GLU A 208 -0.33 -22.99 -19.29
CA GLU A 208 0.77 -23.92 -18.97
C GLU A 208 1.07 -23.98 -17.46
N ASP A 209 0.97 -22.85 -16.77
CA ASP A 209 1.18 -22.76 -15.32
C ASP A 209 0.11 -23.49 -14.53
N GLU A 210 -1.14 -23.46 -14.99
CA GLU A 210 -2.23 -24.23 -14.39
C GLU A 210 -1.99 -25.73 -14.55
N LEU A 211 -1.60 -26.19 -15.74
CA LEU A 211 -1.25 -27.61 -15.99
C LEU A 211 -0.09 -28.08 -15.11
N ARG A 212 1.01 -27.32 -15.03
CA ARG A 212 2.15 -27.62 -14.13
C ARG A 212 1.71 -27.68 -12.66
N SER A 213 0.82 -26.78 -12.24
CA SER A 213 0.31 -26.76 -10.86
C SER A 213 -0.55 -27.99 -10.55
N HIS A 214 -1.35 -28.46 -11.52
CA HIS A 214 -2.21 -29.63 -11.36
C HIS A 214 -1.43 -30.95 -11.36
N ILE A 215 -0.32 -31.01 -12.11
CA ILE A 215 0.63 -32.13 -12.09
C ILE A 215 1.31 -32.23 -10.73
N LYS A 216 1.87 -31.12 -10.21
CA LYS A 216 2.50 -31.08 -8.87
C LYS A 216 1.54 -31.46 -7.75
N LYS A 217 0.25 -31.11 -7.88
CA LYS A 217 -0.78 -31.43 -6.89
C LYS A 217 -1.41 -32.82 -7.08
N GLY A 218 -1.01 -33.60 -8.10
CA GLY A 218 -1.59 -34.91 -8.40
C GLY A 218 -3.08 -34.85 -8.78
N THR A 219 -3.58 -33.70 -9.21
CA THR A 219 -5.01 -33.47 -9.49
C THR A 219 -5.37 -33.54 -10.97
N LEU A 220 -4.41 -33.88 -11.83
CA LEU A 220 -4.60 -33.99 -13.28
C LEU A 220 -5.70 -35.01 -13.65
N GLY A 221 -5.89 -36.05 -12.83
CA GLY A 221 -6.96 -37.04 -12.99
C GLY A 221 -8.39 -36.48 -12.84
N LYS A 222 -8.56 -35.26 -12.33
CA LYS A 222 -9.87 -34.59 -12.24
C LYS A 222 -10.33 -33.97 -13.55
N PHE A 223 -9.43 -33.79 -14.51
CA PHE A 223 -9.80 -33.27 -15.83
C PHE A 223 -10.59 -34.31 -16.64
N THR A 224 -11.49 -33.81 -17.48
CA THR A 224 -12.25 -34.63 -18.42
C THR A 224 -11.35 -35.02 -19.59
N VAL A 225 -11.64 -36.17 -20.20
CA VAL A 225 -10.87 -36.69 -21.35
C VAL A 225 -10.75 -35.68 -22.52
N PRO A 226 -11.78 -34.87 -22.85
CA PRO A 226 -11.66 -33.84 -23.90
C PRO A 226 -10.60 -32.78 -23.58
N VAL A 227 -10.52 -32.32 -22.33
CA VAL A 227 -9.54 -31.32 -21.88
C VAL A 227 -8.12 -31.88 -21.94
N LEU A 228 -7.94 -33.14 -21.55
CA LEU A 228 -6.64 -33.83 -21.63
C LEU A 228 -6.21 -34.05 -23.09
N LYS A 229 -7.13 -34.36 -23.99
CA LYS A 229 -6.84 -34.49 -25.43
C LYS A 229 -6.44 -33.15 -26.05
N GLU A 230 -7.13 -32.07 -25.69
CA GLU A 230 -6.78 -30.72 -26.17
C GLU A 230 -5.40 -30.29 -25.66
N ALA A 231 -5.08 -30.60 -24.40
CA ALA A 231 -3.73 -30.41 -23.85
C ALA A 231 -2.66 -31.19 -24.61
N CYS A 232 -2.86 -32.50 -24.82
CA CYS A 232 -1.92 -33.28 -25.62
C CYS A 232 -1.77 -32.73 -27.05
N ARG A 233 -2.84 -32.23 -27.67
CA ARG A 233 -2.80 -31.64 -29.02
C ARG A 233 -1.97 -30.36 -29.08
N VAL A 234 -2.12 -29.48 -28.09
CA VAL A 234 -1.38 -28.20 -28.01
C VAL A 234 0.12 -28.45 -27.85
N TYR A 235 0.50 -29.47 -27.07
CA TYR A 235 1.90 -29.85 -26.84
C TYR A 235 2.45 -30.87 -27.86
N GLY A 236 1.68 -31.23 -28.90
CA GLY A 236 2.12 -32.15 -29.95
C GLY A 236 2.34 -33.59 -29.48
N LEU A 237 1.75 -33.99 -28.35
CA LEU A 237 1.88 -35.33 -27.76
C LEU A 237 0.89 -36.29 -28.42
N LYS A 238 1.37 -37.50 -28.78
CA LYS A 238 0.52 -38.58 -29.30
C LYS A 238 -0.30 -39.18 -28.15
N GLY A 239 -1.45 -38.59 -27.87
CA GLY A 239 -2.38 -39.07 -26.86
C GLY A 239 -3.17 -40.30 -27.32
N GLY A 240 -3.20 -41.35 -26.50
CA GLY A 240 -4.03 -42.53 -26.74
C GLY A 240 -5.53 -42.29 -26.46
N GLY A 241 -6.35 -43.34 -26.65
CA GLY A 241 -7.80 -43.26 -26.46
C GLY A 241 -8.22 -43.28 -24.99
N LYS A 242 -7.37 -43.77 -24.10
CA LYS A 242 -7.68 -43.95 -22.67
C LYS A 242 -7.21 -42.75 -21.85
N LYS A 243 -7.98 -42.41 -20.81
CA LYS A 243 -7.69 -41.30 -19.90
C LYS A 243 -6.30 -41.43 -19.23
N GLN A 244 -5.92 -42.65 -18.86
CA GLN A 244 -4.63 -42.91 -18.20
C GLN A 244 -3.44 -42.61 -19.12
N GLU A 245 -3.51 -43.00 -20.40
CA GLU A 245 -2.45 -42.76 -21.39
C GLU A 245 -2.22 -41.25 -21.63
N LEU A 246 -3.28 -40.45 -21.58
CA LEU A 246 -3.19 -38.99 -21.69
C LEU A 246 -2.56 -38.34 -20.45
N LEU A 247 -2.87 -38.86 -19.26
CA LEU A 247 -2.28 -38.39 -18.00
C LEU A 247 -0.79 -38.70 -17.93
N ASP A 248 -0.41 -39.92 -18.31
CA ASP A 248 0.98 -40.37 -18.28
C ASP A 248 1.83 -39.59 -19.29
N ALA A 249 1.31 -39.35 -20.51
CA ALA A 249 2.00 -38.56 -21.54
C ALA A 249 2.23 -37.10 -21.12
N LEU A 250 1.24 -36.45 -20.51
CA LEU A 250 1.37 -35.08 -20.00
C LEU A 250 2.32 -35.02 -18.79
N THR A 251 2.23 -36.00 -17.87
CA THR A 251 3.10 -36.06 -16.70
C THR A 251 4.55 -36.27 -17.10
N GLU A 252 4.82 -37.16 -18.07
CA GLU A 252 6.17 -37.41 -18.57
C GLU A 252 6.75 -36.16 -19.27
N TYR A 253 5.97 -35.48 -20.11
CA TYR A 253 6.42 -34.27 -20.82
C TYR A 253 6.81 -33.14 -19.85
N PHE A 254 5.99 -32.90 -18.83
CA PHE A 254 6.24 -31.85 -17.83
C PHE A 254 7.18 -32.28 -16.70
N SER A 255 7.54 -33.57 -16.59
CA SER A 255 8.58 -34.04 -15.66
C SER A 255 10.01 -33.91 -16.19
N LYS A 256 10.15 -33.73 -17.52
CA LYS A 256 11.46 -33.54 -18.19
C LYS A 256 11.94 -32.08 -18.15
N PHE A 257 11.16 -31.16 -17.59
CA PHE A 257 11.44 -29.74 -17.38
C PHE A 257 11.08 -29.30 -15.96
#